data_AF-A0A3A5VHE8-F1
#
_entry.id   AF-A0A3A5VHE8-F1
#
_cell.length_a   1.000
_cell.length_b   1.000
_cell.length_c   1.000
_cell.angle_alpha   90.00
_cell.angle_beta   90.00
_cell.angle_gamma   90.00
#
_symmetry.space_group_name_H-M   'P 1'
#
loop_
_entity.id
_entity.type
_entity.pdbx_description
1 polymer ?
#
loop_
_entity_poly.entity_id
_entity_poly.type
_entity_poly.pdbx_seq_one_letter_code
_entity_poly.pdbx_strand_id
1 'polypeptide(L)'
;MLAMGDEKQNRQENRVSVEKMPAEVRQFADTMLGLNPHWDFETWLVEQATMAMDLMTTDLLREKMMIEQRLSRLEQLGRRLEMENQEPRDDPHQRNLFDCFDLNETHPLRGLGERAIQEQPADETTLPHPSSVFLDLLPHDNTDDPLLAIAAQTVLMSVEHETSRGETVATLEAIFDYARKANIDDEEIDEALNHLLMMGLLMEVDDDCFVIMNR
;
A
#
# COMPACT_ATOMS: atom_id res chain seq x y z
N MET A 1 41.26 32.77 42.05
CA MET A 1 40.32 33.39 41.08
C MET A 1 40.91 33.23 39.68
N LEU A 2 41.00 32.01 39.15
CA LEU A 2 41.72 31.67 37.89
C LEU A 2 41.13 30.39 37.26
N ALA A 3 39.81 30.30 37.11
CA ALA A 3 39.16 29.10 36.52
C ALA A 3 38.02 29.42 35.54
N MET A 4 37.73 30.70 35.28
CA MET A 4 36.62 31.15 34.41
C MET A 4 37.07 31.54 32.98
N GLY A 5 38.38 31.53 32.71
CA GLY A 5 38.95 31.88 31.40
C GLY A 5 39.04 30.67 30.46
N ASP A 6 39.38 29.50 30.98
CA ASP A 6 39.71 28.32 30.17
C ASP A 6 38.47 27.63 29.57
N GLU A 7 37.31 27.67 30.22
CA GLU A 7 36.08 27.05 29.67
C GLU A 7 35.54 27.78 28.43
N LYS A 8 35.69 29.11 28.37
CA LYS A 8 35.27 29.90 27.21
C LYS A 8 36.25 29.76 26.04
N GLN A 9 37.54 29.61 26.33
CA GLN A 9 38.58 29.38 25.33
C GLN A 9 38.44 27.98 24.70
N ASN A 10 38.22 26.95 25.51
CA ASN A 10 38.01 25.58 25.06
C ASN A 10 36.73 25.43 24.20
N ARG A 11 35.66 26.15 24.55
CA ARG A 11 34.44 26.22 23.71
C ARG A 11 34.67 26.88 22.35
N GLN A 12 35.62 27.80 22.22
CA GLN A 12 35.96 28.41 20.92
C GLN A 12 36.87 27.50 20.08
N GLU A 13 37.76 26.74 20.71
CA GLU A 13 38.65 25.78 20.03
C GLU A 13 37.90 24.56 19.47
N ASN A 14 36.76 24.19 20.06
CA ASN A 14 35.96 23.05 19.60
C ASN A 14 34.90 23.38 18.54
N ARG A 15 34.75 24.66 18.12
CA ARG A 15 33.82 25.01 17.03
C ARG A 15 34.41 24.61 15.69
N VAL A 16 33.64 23.87 14.92
CA VAL A 16 34.02 23.46 13.56
C VAL A 16 34.31 24.71 12.72
N SER A 17 35.58 24.89 12.34
CA SER A 17 36.01 26.05 11.56
C SER A 17 35.57 25.90 10.11
N VAL A 18 34.49 26.59 9.73
CA VAL A 18 33.94 26.62 8.35
C VAL A 18 34.99 27.02 7.31
N GLU A 19 35.94 27.88 7.68
CA GLU A 19 37.08 28.31 6.84
C GLU A 19 37.98 27.15 6.35
N LYS A 20 38.02 26.05 7.10
CA LYS A 20 38.81 24.86 6.75
C LYS A 20 38.03 23.83 5.93
N MET A 21 36.76 24.10 5.64
CA MET A 21 35.90 23.19 4.88
C MET A 21 36.08 23.35 3.37
N PRO A 22 35.68 22.32 2.58
CA PRO A 22 35.62 22.40 1.12
C PRO A 22 34.85 23.62 0.61
N ALA A 23 35.17 24.05 -0.61
CA ALA A 23 34.64 25.28 -1.19
C ALA A 23 33.10 25.29 -1.26
N GLU A 24 32.50 24.12 -1.52
CA GLU A 24 31.06 23.90 -1.61
C GLU A 24 30.37 24.13 -0.26
N VAL A 25 30.97 23.60 0.81
CA VAL A 25 30.44 23.73 2.18
C VAL A 25 30.57 25.18 2.67
N ARG A 26 31.65 25.85 2.30
CA ARG A 26 31.87 27.26 2.64
C ARG A 26 30.88 28.18 1.92
N GLN A 27 30.69 27.96 0.62
CA GLN A 27 29.68 28.68 -0.16
C GLN A 27 28.29 28.48 0.43
N PHE A 28 27.93 27.24 0.81
CA PHE A 28 26.68 26.97 1.50
C PHE A 28 26.57 27.73 2.83
N ALA A 29 27.58 27.64 3.70
CA ALA A 29 27.57 28.34 4.98
C ALA A 29 27.46 29.88 4.81
N ASP A 30 28.16 30.47 3.85
CA ASP A 30 28.08 31.89 3.53
C ASP A 30 26.66 32.29 3.06
N THR A 31 26.03 31.47 2.21
CA THR A 31 24.65 31.71 1.79
C THR A 31 23.66 31.61 2.94
N MET A 32 23.81 30.62 3.83
CA MET A 32 22.92 30.43 4.98
C MET A 32 23.06 31.53 6.02
N LEU A 33 24.28 31.99 6.30
CA LEU A 33 24.51 33.17 7.15
C LEU A 33 23.94 34.45 6.52
N GLY A 34 23.99 34.55 5.18
CA GLY A 34 23.36 35.64 4.44
C GLY A 34 21.83 35.66 4.56
N LEU A 35 21.19 34.49 4.66
CA LEU A 35 19.75 34.35 4.85
C LEU A 35 19.32 34.54 6.32
N ASN A 36 20.09 33.98 7.26
CA ASN A 36 19.82 34.07 8.69
C ASN A 36 21.12 34.36 9.47
N PRO A 37 21.28 35.58 10.02
CA PRO A 37 22.45 35.95 10.81
C PRO A 37 22.65 35.14 12.10
N HIS A 38 21.62 34.45 12.60
CA HIS A 38 21.68 33.62 13.80
C HIS A 38 21.91 32.14 13.49
N TRP A 39 22.10 31.79 12.22
CA TRP A 39 22.34 30.40 11.81
C TRP A 39 23.72 29.92 12.30
N ASP A 40 23.77 28.66 12.76
CA ASP A 40 24.98 28.02 13.28
C ASP A 40 25.26 26.72 12.52
N PHE A 41 26.46 26.65 11.93
CA PHE A 41 26.87 25.52 11.10
C PHE A 41 26.99 24.22 11.88
N GLU A 42 27.46 24.27 13.13
CA GLU A 42 27.63 23.09 13.97
C GLU A 42 26.28 22.46 14.31
N THR A 43 25.32 23.29 14.72
CA THR A 43 23.94 22.86 14.98
C THR A 43 23.31 22.24 13.73
N TRP A 44 23.43 22.92 12.58
CA TRP A 44 22.93 22.38 11.31
C TRP A 44 23.58 21.05 10.93
N LEU A 45 24.91 20.91 11.11
CA LEU A 45 25.63 19.69 10.77
C LEU A 45 25.22 18.52 11.67
N VAL A 46 24.97 18.78 12.95
CA VAL A 46 24.39 17.78 13.87
C VAL A 46 23.00 17.36 13.40
N GLU A 47 22.12 18.32 13.06
CA GLU A 47 20.77 18.02 12.55
C GLU A 47 20.82 17.19 11.26
N GLN A 48 21.69 17.54 10.30
CA GLN A 48 21.86 16.75 9.08
C GLN A 48 22.37 15.34 9.37
N ALA A 49 23.33 15.20 10.27
CA ALA A 49 23.85 13.89 10.65
C ALA A 49 22.76 13.04 11.32
N THR A 50 21.95 13.62 12.20
CA THR A 50 20.81 12.92 12.82
C THR A 50 19.81 12.47 11.78
N MET A 51 19.38 13.35 10.87
CA MET A 51 18.45 12.98 9.80
C MET A 51 19.01 11.88 8.88
N ALA A 52 20.29 11.93 8.54
CA ALA A 52 20.94 10.89 7.75
C ALA A 52 20.98 9.54 8.49
N MET A 53 21.23 9.55 9.79
CA MET A 53 21.22 8.34 10.62
C MET A 53 19.82 7.75 10.76
N ASP A 54 18.79 8.59 10.89
CA ASP A 54 17.40 8.13 10.91
C ASP A 54 17.01 7.47 9.59
N LEU A 55 17.37 8.10 8.45
CA LEU A 55 17.14 7.51 7.13
C LEU A 55 17.86 6.17 6.96
N MET A 56 19.15 6.10 7.33
CA MET A 56 19.90 4.84 7.30
C MET A 56 19.25 3.76 8.18
N THR A 57 18.69 4.12 9.33
CA THR A 57 17.98 3.17 10.20
C THR A 57 16.74 2.61 9.51
N THR A 58 15.96 3.46 8.83
CA THR A 58 14.78 3.01 8.07
C THR A 58 15.16 2.08 6.91
N ASP A 59 16.23 2.41 6.17
CA ASP A 59 16.71 1.58 5.06
C ASP A 59 17.20 0.21 5.55
N LEU A 60 17.91 0.18 6.68
CA LEU A 60 18.37 -1.07 7.29
C LEU A 60 17.21 -1.95 7.75
N LEU A 61 16.12 -1.35 8.28
CA LEU A 61 14.93 -2.11 8.66
C LEU A 61 14.23 -2.71 7.43
N ARG A 62 14.14 -1.96 6.33
CA ARG A 62 13.61 -2.45 5.06
C ARG A 62 14.44 -3.61 4.50
N GLU A 63 15.77 -3.45 4.45
CA GLU A 63 16.68 -4.51 3.97
C GLU A 63 16.57 -5.77 4.84
N LYS A 64 16.53 -5.60 6.16
CA LYS A 64 16.32 -6.73 7.08
C LYS A 64 15.02 -7.48 6.76
N MET A 65 13.91 -6.77 6.59
CA MET A 65 12.61 -7.36 6.24
C MET A 65 12.68 -8.14 4.92
N MET A 66 13.29 -7.57 3.89
CA MET A 66 13.46 -8.24 2.58
C MET A 66 14.27 -9.53 2.68
N ILE A 67 15.34 -9.52 3.49
CA ILE A 67 16.16 -10.70 3.74
C ILE A 67 15.38 -11.77 4.52
N GLU A 68 14.62 -11.38 5.55
CA GLU A 68 13.79 -12.30 6.33
C GLU A 68 12.71 -12.97 5.46
N GLN A 69 12.05 -12.22 4.59
CA GLN A 69 11.08 -12.77 3.63
C GLN A 69 11.75 -13.77 2.67
N ARG A 70 12.92 -13.41 2.12
CA ARG A 70 13.68 -14.29 1.24
C ARG A 70 14.10 -15.58 1.96
N LEU A 71 14.53 -15.47 3.22
CA LEU A 71 14.88 -16.63 4.05
C LEU A 71 13.66 -17.54 4.27
N SER A 72 12.52 -16.98 4.68
CA SER A 72 11.27 -17.73 4.86
C SER A 72 10.86 -18.47 3.59
N ARG A 73 10.96 -17.82 2.43
CA ARG A 73 10.70 -18.48 1.13
C ARG A 73 11.66 -19.64 0.87
N LEU A 74 12.96 -19.47 1.14
CA LEU A 74 13.94 -20.54 0.96
C LEU A 74 13.68 -21.73 1.90
N GLU A 75 13.31 -21.46 3.16
CA GLU A 75 12.94 -22.51 4.10
C GLU A 75 11.68 -23.26 3.68
N GLN A 76 10.67 -22.56 3.17
CA GLN A 76 9.46 -23.19 2.64
C GLN A 76 9.78 -24.10 1.44
N LEU A 77 10.65 -23.65 0.54
CA LEU A 77 11.13 -24.47 -0.57
C LEU A 77 11.91 -25.70 -0.09
N GLY A 78 12.77 -25.53 0.92
CA GLY A 78 13.48 -26.64 1.57
C GLY A 78 12.51 -27.69 2.15
N ARG A 79 11.52 -27.25 2.92
CA ARG A 79 10.48 -28.13 3.49
C ARG A 79 9.72 -28.91 2.41
N ARG A 80 9.37 -28.26 1.30
CA ARG A 80 8.68 -28.93 0.18
C ARG A 80 9.54 -30.02 -0.45
N LEU A 81 10.84 -29.76 -0.64
CA LEU A 81 11.78 -30.74 -1.17
C LEU A 81 12.00 -31.93 -0.21
N GLU A 82 11.98 -31.69 1.09
CA GLU A 82 12.04 -32.75 2.11
C GLU A 82 10.75 -33.59 2.15
N MET A 83 9.58 -32.97 1.96
CA MET A 83 8.29 -33.67 1.90
C MET A 83 8.15 -34.55 0.64
N GLU A 84 8.71 -34.15 -0.50
CA GLU A 84 8.73 -34.98 -1.72
C GLU A 84 9.54 -36.28 -1.56
N ASN A 85 10.47 -36.32 -0.60
CA ASN A 85 11.22 -37.53 -0.25
C ASN A 85 10.51 -38.42 0.78
N GLN A 86 9.33 -38.02 1.29
CA GLN A 86 8.50 -38.89 2.10
C GLN A 86 7.61 -39.70 1.16
N GLU A 87 7.73 -41.04 1.23
CA GLU A 87 6.81 -41.98 0.58
C GLU A 87 5.36 -41.52 0.82
N PRO A 88 4.51 -41.46 -0.23
CA PRO A 88 3.14 -41.00 -0.07
C PRO A 88 2.48 -41.85 1.02
N ARG A 89 1.97 -41.17 2.06
CA ARG A 89 1.00 -41.78 2.97
C ARG A 89 -0.25 -42.00 2.13
N ASP A 90 -0.34 -43.16 1.51
CA ASP A 90 -1.57 -43.66 0.90
C ASP A 90 -2.60 -43.92 2.01
N ASP A 91 -3.22 -42.85 2.53
CA ASP A 91 -4.48 -42.97 3.23
C ASP A 91 -5.57 -43.10 2.15
N PRO A 92 -6.28 -44.25 2.05
CA PRO A 92 -7.30 -44.48 1.04
C PRO A 92 -8.43 -43.44 1.04
N HIS A 93 -8.58 -42.67 2.14
CA HIS A 93 -9.63 -41.66 2.30
C HIS A 93 -9.13 -40.22 2.10
N GLN A 94 -7.82 -40.01 1.92
CA GLN A 94 -7.26 -38.68 1.68
C GLN A 94 -7.03 -38.49 0.18
N ARG A 95 -8.00 -37.86 -0.49
CA ARG A 95 -7.90 -37.47 -1.90
C ARG A 95 -7.59 -35.98 -2.01
N ASN A 96 -6.83 -35.58 -3.03
CA ASN A 96 -6.64 -34.16 -3.30
C ASN A 96 -7.99 -33.50 -3.58
N LEU A 97 -8.17 -32.23 -3.19
CA LEU A 97 -9.40 -31.46 -3.45
C LEU A 97 -9.82 -31.48 -4.92
N PHE A 98 -8.85 -31.69 -5.82
CA PHE A 98 -9.06 -31.74 -7.27
C PHE A 98 -9.42 -33.13 -7.81
N ASP A 99 -9.22 -34.21 -7.04
CA ASP A 99 -9.58 -35.59 -7.45
C ASP A 99 -11.11 -35.81 -7.46
N CYS A 100 -11.87 -34.90 -6.85
CA CYS A 100 -13.32 -34.87 -6.89
C CYS A 100 -13.87 -34.27 -8.20
N PHE A 101 -13.01 -33.69 -9.05
CA PHE A 101 -13.40 -33.13 -10.34
C PHE A 101 -12.93 -34.05 -11.46
N ASP A 102 -13.85 -34.83 -12.02
CA ASP A 102 -13.54 -35.66 -13.17
C ASP A 102 -13.44 -34.79 -14.43
N LEU A 103 -12.21 -34.48 -14.87
CA LEU A 103 -11.94 -33.66 -16.06
C LEU A 103 -12.49 -34.29 -17.36
N ASN A 104 -12.84 -35.58 -17.33
CA ASN A 104 -13.40 -36.30 -18.47
C ASN A 104 -14.93 -36.24 -18.52
N GLU A 105 -15.60 -35.79 -17.46
CA GLU A 105 -17.03 -35.53 -17.50
C GLU A 105 -17.30 -34.18 -18.19
N THR A 106 -18.44 -34.09 -18.87
CA THR A 106 -18.92 -32.84 -19.49
C THR A 106 -19.48 -31.92 -18.39
N HIS A 107 -18.60 -31.46 -17.51
CA HIS A 107 -18.98 -30.56 -16.44
C HIS A 107 -19.37 -29.19 -17.04
N PRO A 108 -20.47 -28.55 -16.59
CA PRO A 108 -20.93 -27.26 -17.12
C PRO A 108 -19.90 -26.12 -17.01
N LEU A 109 -18.85 -26.31 -16.21
CA LEU A 109 -17.75 -25.36 -16.02
C LEU A 109 -16.58 -25.57 -17.02
N ARG A 110 -16.53 -26.68 -17.77
CA ARG A 110 -15.44 -26.94 -18.73
C ARG A 110 -15.37 -25.87 -19.83
N GLY A 111 -16.52 -25.36 -20.26
CA GLY A 111 -16.60 -24.25 -21.20
C GLY A 111 -16.16 -22.90 -20.63
N LEU A 112 -15.95 -22.74 -19.32
CA LEU A 112 -15.39 -21.50 -18.75
C LEU A 112 -13.89 -21.39 -19.05
N GLY A 113 -13.14 -22.48 -18.93
CA GLY A 113 -11.72 -22.51 -19.28
C GLY A 113 -11.48 -22.36 -20.80
N GLU A 114 -12.35 -22.98 -21.60
CA GLU A 114 -12.29 -22.87 -23.07
C GLU A 114 -12.59 -21.46 -23.57
N ARG A 115 -13.49 -20.73 -22.89
CA ARG A 115 -13.77 -19.30 -23.13
C ARG A 115 -12.66 -18.36 -22.70
N ALA A 116 -11.85 -18.74 -21.72
CA ALA A 116 -10.68 -17.95 -21.30
C ALA A 116 -9.51 -18.06 -22.29
N ILE A 117 -9.45 -19.16 -23.06
CA ILE A 117 -8.39 -19.40 -24.06
C ILE A 117 -8.81 -18.93 -25.46
N GLN A 118 -10.11 -18.93 -25.76
CA GLN A 118 -10.63 -18.30 -26.97
C GLN A 118 -10.59 -16.78 -26.80
N GLU A 119 -9.62 -16.13 -27.45
CA GLU A 119 -9.65 -14.69 -27.71
C GLU A 119 -10.97 -14.36 -28.41
N GLN A 120 -11.94 -13.87 -27.65
CA GLN A 120 -13.15 -13.33 -28.23
C GLN A 120 -12.74 -12.08 -29.03
N PRO A 121 -13.16 -11.93 -30.29
CA PRO A 121 -12.98 -10.67 -30.98
C PRO A 121 -13.67 -9.61 -30.13
N ALA A 122 -12.92 -8.58 -29.72
CA ALA A 122 -13.43 -7.47 -28.95
C ALA A 122 -14.56 -6.80 -29.76
N ASP A 123 -15.80 -7.18 -29.45
CA ASP A 123 -16.97 -6.51 -29.97
C ASP A 123 -17.10 -5.22 -29.16
N GLU A 124 -16.90 -4.06 -29.81
CA GLU A 124 -16.93 -2.73 -29.19
C GLU A 124 -18.26 -2.41 -28.48
N THR A 125 -19.27 -3.27 -28.64
CA THR A 125 -20.60 -3.19 -28.02
C THR A 125 -20.77 -4.02 -26.75
N THR A 126 -19.81 -4.86 -26.37
CA THR A 126 -19.88 -5.59 -25.09
C THR A 126 -19.46 -4.68 -23.95
N LEU A 127 -20.45 -4.14 -23.22
CA LEU A 127 -20.22 -3.48 -21.94
C LEU A 127 -19.35 -4.40 -21.07
N PRO A 128 -18.21 -3.92 -20.53
CA PRO A 128 -17.40 -4.69 -19.61
C PRO A 128 -18.31 -5.21 -18.49
N HIS A 129 -18.25 -6.53 -18.23
CA HIS A 129 -18.97 -7.12 -17.12
C HIS A 129 -18.57 -6.34 -15.85
N PRO A 130 -19.48 -5.97 -14.94
CA PRO A 130 -19.16 -5.15 -13.77
C PRO A 130 -18.01 -5.74 -12.92
N SER A 131 -17.74 -7.04 -13.06
CA SER A 131 -16.60 -7.69 -12.42
C SER A 131 -15.22 -7.46 -13.07
N SER A 132 -15.13 -6.83 -14.25
CA SER A 132 -13.85 -6.55 -14.91
C SER A 132 -13.07 -5.45 -14.20
N VAL A 133 -13.76 -4.58 -13.45
CA VAL A 133 -13.15 -3.58 -12.56
C VAL A 133 -12.26 -4.25 -11.51
N PHE A 134 -12.56 -5.50 -11.13
CA PHE A 134 -11.77 -6.25 -10.15
C PHE A 134 -10.59 -7.02 -10.76
N LEU A 135 -10.54 -7.16 -12.09
CA LEU A 135 -9.39 -7.76 -12.78
C LEU A 135 -8.28 -6.73 -13.02
N ASP A 136 -8.62 -5.44 -13.09
CA ASP A 136 -7.66 -4.32 -13.15
C ASP A 136 -6.99 -4.03 -11.79
N LEU A 137 -7.37 -4.75 -10.74
CA LEU A 137 -6.74 -4.66 -9.41
C LEU A 137 -5.54 -5.60 -9.23
N LEU A 138 -5.07 -6.31 -10.29
CA LEU A 138 -3.87 -7.14 -10.23
C LEU A 138 -3.13 -7.18 -11.59
N PRO A 139 -1.80 -7.37 -11.59
CA PRO A 139 -0.76 -6.73 -10.79
C PRO A 139 -0.09 -5.67 -11.69
N HIS A 140 0.35 -4.53 -11.15
CA HIS A 140 1.58 -3.78 -11.55
C HIS A 140 1.78 -2.49 -10.73
N ASP A 141 0.85 -2.06 -9.87
CA ASP A 141 1.13 -1.03 -8.86
C ASP A 141 0.14 -1.11 -7.68
N ASN A 142 0.67 -1.39 -6.47
CA ASN A 142 0.16 -0.99 -5.15
C ASN A 142 -1.28 -1.23 -4.69
N THR A 143 -2.02 -2.25 -5.14
CA THR A 143 -3.28 -2.65 -4.48
C THR A 143 -3.36 -4.16 -4.27
N ASP A 144 -2.51 -4.67 -3.37
CA ASP A 144 -2.58 -6.04 -2.82
C ASP A 144 -3.47 -6.09 -1.56
N ASP A 145 -4.44 -5.18 -1.42
CA ASP A 145 -5.36 -5.16 -0.27
C ASP A 145 -6.75 -5.70 -0.64
N PRO A 146 -7.02 -7.00 -0.39
CA PRO A 146 -8.33 -7.58 -0.64
C PRO A 146 -9.42 -7.00 0.28
N LEU A 147 -9.06 -6.43 1.43
CA LEU A 147 -10.03 -5.81 2.34
C LEU A 147 -10.52 -4.49 1.78
N LEU A 148 -9.61 -3.65 1.29
CA LEU A 148 -9.95 -2.41 0.58
C LEU A 148 -10.87 -2.67 -0.62
N ALA A 149 -10.62 -3.74 -1.38
CA ALA A 149 -11.49 -4.11 -2.50
C ALA A 149 -12.92 -4.47 -2.04
N ILE A 150 -13.05 -5.21 -0.93
CA ILE A 150 -14.35 -5.57 -0.34
C ILE A 150 -15.04 -4.33 0.25
N ALA A 151 -14.30 -3.46 0.93
CA ALA A 151 -14.80 -2.22 1.49
C ALA A 151 -15.30 -1.26 0.39
N ALA A 152 -14.50 -1.04 -0.66
CA ALA A 152 -14.88 -0.26 -1.83
C ALA A 152 -16.15 -0.81 -2.49
N GLN A 153 -16.25 -2.14 -2.66
CA GLN A 153 -17.45 -2.74 -3.22
C GLN A 153 -18.67 -2.53 -2.34
N THR A 154 -18.51 -2.64 -1.03
CA THR A 154 -19.61 -2.47 -0.08
C THR A 154 -20.09 -1.02 -0.04
N VAL A 155 -19.18 -0.06 -0.15
CA VAL A 155 -19.50 1.37 -0.32
C VAL A 155 -20.30 1.58 -1.62
N LEU A 156 -19.85 1.06 -2.77
CA LEU A 156 -20.60 1.19 -4.01
C LEU A 156 -22.01 0.57 -3.91
N MET A 157 -22.12 -0.64 -3.35
CA MET A 157 -23.42 -1.28 -3.14
C MET A 157 -24.34 -0.46 -2.23
N SER A 158 -23.80 0.23 -1.23
CA SER A 158 -24.61 1.12 -0.37
C SER A 158 -25.20 2.29 -1.14
N VAL A 159 -24.42 2.89 -2.06
CA VAL A 159 -24.88 4.01 -2.88
C VAL A 159 -25.91 3.55 -3.91
N GLU A 160 -25.68 2.38 -4.54
CA GLU A 160 -26.68 1.73 -5.41
C GLU A 160 -27.96 1.39 -4.64
N HIS A 161 -27.84 0.94 -3.39
CA HIS A 161 -28.98 0.63 -2.54
C HIS A 161 -29.84 1.86 -2.30
N GLU A 162 -29.26 2.99 -1.89
CA GLU A 162 -30.01 4.25 -1.70
C GLU A 162 -30.63 4.74 -3.01
N THR A 163 -29.87 4.65 -4.12
CA THR A 163 -30.39 4.98 -5.45
C THR A 163 -31.60 4.11 -5.83
N SER A 164 -31.57 2.82 -5.52
CA SER A 164 -32.67 1.88 -5.79
C SER A 164 -33.93 2.15 -4.97
N ARG A 165 -33.78 2.82 -3.81
CA ARG A 165 -34.89 3.27 -2.95
C ARG A 165 -35.55 4.54 -3.47
N GLY A 166 -34.99 5.16 -4.51
CA GLY A 166 -35.50 6.38 -5.14
C GLY A 166 -34.85 7.66 -4.61
N GLU A 167 -33.82 7.55 -3.76
CA GLU A 167 -33.00 8.69 -3.34
C GLU A 167 -32.03 9.07 -4.47
N THR A 168 -31.73 10.36 -4.61
CA THR A 168 -30.86 10.86 -5.69
C THR A 168 -29.38 10.82 -5.33
N VAL A 169 -29.06 10.78 -4.03
CA VAL A 169 -27.71 10.80 -3.47
C VAL A 169 -27.66 9.87 -2.25
N ALA A 170 -26.50 9.30 -1.97
CA ALA A 170 -26.25 8.56 -0.74
C ALA A 170 -25.49 9.44 0.25
N THR A 171 -26.04 9.61 1.45
CA THR A 171 -25.38 10.35 2.53
C THR A 171 -24.26 9.52 3.17
N LEU A 172 -23.22 10.17 3.68
CA LEU A 172 -22.12 9.52 4.42
C LEU A 172 -22.65 8.60 5.53
N GLU A 173 -23.60 9.07 6.33
CA GLU A 173 -24.19 8.28 7.42
C GLU A 173 -24.84 6.98 6.92
N ALA A 174 -25.59 7.05 5.81
CA ALA A 174 -26.22 5.87 5.20
C ALA A 174 -25.18 4.86 4.66
N ILE A 175 -24.09 5.36 4.08
CA ILE A 175 -22.97 4.53 3.60
C ILE A 175 -22.33 3.78 4.78
N PHE A 176 -22.01 4.50 5.86
CA PHE A 176 -21.42 3.91 7.06
C PHE A 176 -22.36 2.91 7.73
N ASP A 177 -23.65 3.23 7.86
CA ASP A 177 -24.64 2.32 8.43
C ASP A 177 -24.82 1.05 7.61
N TYR A 178 -24.71 1.13 6.29
CA TYR A 178 -24.77 -0.03 5.42
C TYR A 178 -23.51 -0.89 5.56
N ALA A 179 -22.33 -0.28 5.51
CA ALA A 179 -21.06 -0.99 5.58
C ALA A 179 -20.79 -1.61 6.95
N ARG A 180 -21.17 -0.95 8.05
CA ARG A 180 -21.12 -1.53 9.41
C ARG A 180 -21.99 -2.77 9.56
N LYS A 181 -23.16 -2.81 8.90
CA LYS A 181 -24.02 -4.02 8.88
C LYS A 181 -23.35 -5.17 8.13
N ALA A 182 -22.47 -4.88 7.20
CA ALA A 182 -21.63 -5.86 6.51
C ALA A 182 -20.34 -6.21 7.29
N ASN A 183 -20.20 -5.70 8.53
CA ASN A 183 -19.05 -5.93 9.41
C ASN A 183 -17.73 -5.37 8.85
N ILE A 184 -17.80 -4.19 8.23
CA ILE A 184 -16.65 -3.40 7.80
C ILE A 184 -16.42 -2.28 8.82
N ASP A 185 -15.17 -2.12 9.24
CA ASP A 185 -14.75 -1.11 10.21
C ASP A 185 -14.72 0.30 9.59
N ASP A 186 -14.92 1.32 10.42
CA ASP A 186 -15.01 2.72 9.96
C ASP A 186 -13.74 3.18 9.22
N GLU A 187 -12.55 2.74 9.66
CA GLU A 187 -11.27 3.07 9.02
C GLU A 187 -11.19 2.54 7.58
N GLU A 188 -11.71 1.34 7.33
CA GLU A 188 -11.76 0.72 6.00
C GLU A 188 -12.79 1.39 5.09
N ILE A 189 -13.90 1.88 5.67
CA ILE A 189 -14.91 2.65 4.94
C ILE A 189 -14.33 3.99 4.47
N ASP A 190 -13.60 4.68 5.35
CA ASP A 190 -12.90 5.93 5.02
C ASP A 190 -11.84 5.73 3.93
N GLU A 191 -11.03 4.66 4.04
CA GLU A 191 -10.03 4.35 3.02
C GLU A 191 -10.69 4.03 1.67
N ALA A 192 -11.75 3.22 1.68
CA ALA A 192 -12.53 2.87 0.51
C ALA A 192 -13.16 4.10 -0.17
N LEU A 193 -13.73 5.04 0.60
CA LEU A 193 -14.28 6.29 0.08
C LEU A 193 -13.21 7.12 -0.62
N ASN A 194 -12.07 7.33 0.03
CA ASN A 194 -10.94 8.07 -0.55
C ASN A 194 -10.43 7.41 -1.84
N HIS A 195 -10.30 6.09 -1.83
CA HIS A 195 -9.87 5.33 -3.00
C HIS A 195 -10.85 5.47 -4.17
N LEU A 196 -12.16 5.32 -3.93
CA LEU A 196 -13.20 5.44 -4.95
C LEU A 196 -13.30 6.87 -5.52
N LEU A 197 -13.12 7.90 -4.69
CA LEU A 197 -13.04 9.30 -5.11
C LEU A 197 -11.81 9.54 -5.99
N MET A 198 -10.65 9.02 -5.59
CA MET A 198 -9.40 9.15 -6.35
C MET A 198 -9.49 8.48 -7.73
N MET A 199 -10.11 7.30 -7.79
CA MET A 199 -10.34 6.55 -9.04
C MET A 199 -11.47 7.16 -9.91
N GLY A 200 -12.22 8.13 -9.38
CA GLY A 200 -13.33 8.79 -10.07
C GLY A 200 -14.55 7.89 -10.29
N LEU A 201 -14.68 6.80 -9.51
CA LEU A 201 -15.85 5.92 -9.53
C LEU A 201 -16.99 6.47 -8.67
N LEU A 202 -16.64 7.20 -7.61
CA LEU A 202 -17.55 7.94 -6.75
C LEU A 202 -17.32 9.44 -6.92
N MET A 203 -18.38 10.22 -6.80
CA MET A 203 -18.33 11.69 -6.83
C MET A 203 -19.10 12.24 -5.63
N GLU A 204 -18.49 13.19 -4.92
CA GLU A 204 -19.15 14.01 -3.93
C GLU A 204 -19.83 15.20 -4.62
N VAL A 205 -21.13 15.37 -4.42
CA VAL A 205 -21.96 16.37 -5.12
C VAL A 205 -22.37 17.52 -4.19
N ASP A 206 -22.43 17.24 -2.89
CA ASP A 206 -22.71 18.19 -1.80
C ASP A 206 -22.06 17.65 -0.53
N ASP A 207 -22.03 18.46 0.54
CA ASP A 207 -21.44 18.07 1.83
C ASP A 207 -22.00 16.71 2.28
N ASP A 208 -21.11 15.73 2.47
CA ASP A 208 -21.43 14.36 2.89
C ASP A 208 -22.41 13.60 1.96
N CYS A 209 -22.53 13.99 0.68
CA CYS A 209 -23.46 13.40 -0.29
C CYS A 209 -22.76 12.89 -1.55
N PHE A 210 -22.90 11.59 -1.82
CA PHE A 210 -22.17 10.87 -2.85
C PHE A 210 -23.07 10.24 -3.92
N VAL A 211 -22.57 10.17 -5.15
CA VAL A 211 -23.19 9.48 -6.28
C VAL A 211 -22.18 8.64 -7.05
N ILE A 212 -22.65 7.55 -7.65
CA ILE A 212 -21.83 6.73 -8.56
C ILE A 212 -21.80 7.39 -9.94
N MET A 213 -20.60 7.50 -10.51
CA MET A 213 -20.41 7.91 -11.89
C MET A 213 -20.68 6.73 -12.82
N ASN A 214 -21.90 6.65 -13.36
CA ASN A 214 -22.17 5.73 -14.47
C ASN A 214 -21.35 6.18 -15.70
N ARG A 215 -20.42 5.34 -16.15
CA ARG A 215 -19.79 5.47 -17.47
C ARG A 215 -20.74 5.03 -18.58
#